data_AF-A0A5P9J115-F1
#
_entry.id   AF-A0A5P9J115-F1
#
_cell.length_a   1.000
_cell.length_b   1.000
_cell.length_c   1.000
_cell.angle_alpha   90.00
_cell.angle_beta   90.00
_cell.angle_gamma   90.00
#
_symmetry.space_group_name_H-M   'P 1'
#
loop_
_entity.id
_entity.type
_entity.pdbx_description
1 polymer ?
#
loop_
_entity_poly.entity_id
_entity_poly.type
_entity_poly.pdbx_seq_one_letter_code
_entity_poly.pdbx_strand_id
1 'polypeptide(L)'
;MVKALFLTLTLLPATLSAAGPRWDHSIKIDDPKLTAEVAARQCHKSLINAPELLEDWCEKAYEMGYWSALQLIGLHTGDGSRYIAEARKHAAQGSPGGIIALAYAYKLGRFIDRDLQKSIVLFKRYLNEYGDVESEKMRVGSTHEELLAIYKELGNSEKVAEHKRYLEQSKYAEAKKAMFKRQLEDAGISLGKQNQ
;
A
#
# COMPACT_ATOMS: atom_id res chain seq x y z
N MET A 1 26.16 -33.16 51.38
CA MET A 1 24.92 -32.56 50.84
C MET A 1 25.28 -31.30 50.07
N VAL A 2 25.28 -31.32 48.74
CA VAL A 2 24.89 -30.18 47.86
C VAL A 2 24.52 -30.80 46.50
N LYS A 3 23.23 -30.79 46.14
CA LYS A 3 22.77 -31.10 44.78
C LYS A 3 22.94 -29.83 43.95
N ALA A 4 23.85 -29.83 42.98
CA ALA A 4 23.92 -28.79 41.97
C ALA A 4 22.82 -29.04 40.92
N LEU A 5 21.77 -28.23 40.97
CA LEU A 5 20.67 -28.25 40.01
C LEU A 5 21.09 -27.39 38.81
N PHE A 6 21.49 -28.02 37.70
CA PHE A 6 21.73 -27.31 36.44
C PHE A 6 20.37 -26.94 35.82
N LEU A 7 19.97 -25.69 35.99
CA LEU A 7 18.82 -25.10 35.32
C LEU A 7 19.26 -24.68 33.90
N THR A 8 19.03 -25.53 32.91
CA THR A 8 19.23 -25.16 31.49
C THR A 8 18.09 -24.23 31.08
N LEU A 9 18.35 -22.93 31.09
CA LEU A 9 17.48 -21.89 30.56
C LEU A 9 17.48 -22.01 29.03
N THR A 10 16.48 -22.71 28.48
CA THR A 10 16.23 -22.70 27.04
C THR A 10 15.68 -21.33 26.64
N LEU A 11 16.56 -20.46 26.15
CA LEU A 11 16.18 -19.27 25.39
C LEU A 11 15.52 -19.73 24.08
N LEU A 12 14.19 -19.84 24.09
CA LEU A 12 13.41 -19.86 22.86
C LEU A 12 13.53 -18.46 22.23
N PRO A 13 14.13 -18.31 21.04
CA PRO A 13 14.04 -17.05 20.34
C PRO A 13 12.57 -16.85 19.97
N ALA A 14 11.95 -15.81 20.52
CA ALA A 14 10.68 -15.30 20.06
C ALA A 14 10.88 -14.72 18.66
N THR A 15 11.00 -15.57 17.64
CA THR A 15 10.73 -15.19 16.27
C THR A 15 9.22 -15.06 16.16
N LEU A 16 8.70 -13.94 16.69
CA LEU A 16 7.40 -13.45 16.29
C LEU A 16 7.56 -13.04 14.82
N SER A 17 7.48 -14.02 13.94
CA SER A 17 7.34 -13.77 12.52
C SER A 17 6.00 -13.06 12.41
N ALA A 18 6.03 -11.74 12.28
CA ALA A 18 4.87 -10.96 11.85
C ALA A 18 4.60 -11.29 10.38
N ALA A 19 4.34 -12.57 10.09
CA ALA A 19 3.76 -12.99 8.85
C ALA A 19 2.40 -12.32 8.80
N GLY A 20 2.15 -11.55 7.75
CA GLY A 20 0.83 -10.97 7.48
C GLY A 20 -0.27 -12.05 7.47
N PRO A 21 -1.53 -11.66 7.27
CA PRO A 21 -2.64 -12.60 7.31
C PRO A 21 -2.33 -13.81 6.42
N ARG A 22 -2.39 -15.02 7.01
CA ARG A 22 -2.00 -16.27 6.33
C ARG A 22 -2.71 -16.42 5.00
N TRP A 23 -1.98 -16.99 4.04
CA TRP A 23 -2.52 -17.40 2.75
C TRP A 23 -3.61 -18.46 2.97
N ASP A 24 -4.71 -18.36 2.23
CA ASP A 24 -5.88 -19.22 2.47
C ASP A 24 -6.02 -20.28 1.36
N HIS A 25 -5.63 -21.52 1.70
CA HIS A 25 -5.64 -22.67 0.80
C HIS A 25 -7.04 -23.22 0.49
N SER A 26 -8.07 -22.75 1.21
CA SER A 26 -9.45 -23.19 0.96
C SER A 26 -10.08 -22.51 -0.26
N ILE A 27 -9.61 -21.31 -0.60
CA ILE A 27 -10.09 -20.57 -1.77
C ILE A 27 -9.49 -21.17 -3.05
N LYS A 28 -10.35 -21.51 -4.01
CA LYS A 28 -9.95 -22.06 -5.30
C LYS A 28 -9.98 -20.98 -6.38
N ILE A 29 -8.95 -20.95 -7.22
CA ILE A 29 -8.77 -19.93 -8.27
C ILE A 29 -9.81 -20.08 -9.41
N ASP A 30 -10.33 -21.28 -9.58
CA ASP A 30 -11.35 -21.68 -10.55
C ASP A 30 -12.77 -21.71 -9.96
N ASP A 31 -12.96 -21.26 -8.70
CA ASP A 31 -14.29 -21.18 -8.10
C ASP A 31 -15.19 -20.24 -8.94
N PRO A 32 -16.33 -20.72 -9.49
CA PRO A 32 -17.22 -19.88 -10.27
C PRO A 32 -17.84 -18.71 -9.49
N LYS A 33 -17.78 -18.73 -8.15
CA LYS A 33 -18.22 -17.65 -7.26
C LYS A 33 -17.09 -16.74 -6.79
N LEU A 34 -15.87 -16.95 -7.28
CA LEU A 34 -14.73 -16.09 -6.97
C LEU A 34 -15.06 -14.64 -7.36
N THR A 35 -14.68 -13.69 -6.52
CA THR A 35 -14.83 -12.26 -6.80
C THR A 35 -13.47 -11.63 -7.07
N ALA A 36 -13.44 -10.53 -7.82
CA ALA A 36 -12.21 -9.78 -8.10
C ALA A 36 -11.49 -9.36 -6.82
N GLU A 37 -12.24 -8.98 -5.78
CA GLU A 37 -11.69 -8.60 -4.48
C GLU A 37 -10.99 -9.79 -3.78
N VAL A 38 -11.61 -10.97 -3.80
CA VAL A 38 -11.00 -12.17 -3.20
C VAL A 38 -9.75 -12.58 -3.97
N ALA A 39 -9.80 -12.56 -5.30
CA ALA A 39 -8.63 -12.84 -6.14
C ALA A 39 -7.48 -11.84 -5.88
N ALA A 40 -7.77 -10.54 -5.85
CA ALA A 40 -6.80 -9.50 -5.54
C ALA A 40 -6.20 -9.65 -4.13
N ARG A 41 -7.01 -10.07 -3.16
CA ARG A 41 -6.54 -10.34 -1.79
C ARG A 41 -5.60 -11.55 -1.75
N GLN A 42 -5.91 -12.61 -2.49
CA GLN A 42 -5.01 -13.77 -2.61
C GLN A 42 -3.71 -13.40 -3.33
N CYS A 43 -3.78 -12.65 -4.43
CA CYS A 43 -2.63 -12.06 -5.11
C CYS A 43 -1.72 -11.28 -4.12
N HIS A 44 -2.30 -10.40 -3.30
CA HIS A 44 -1.56 -9.64 -2.28
C HIS A 44 -0.91 -10.54 -1.22
N LYS A 45 -1.65 -11.52 -0.69
CA LYS A 45 -1.12 -12.45 0.31
C LYS A 45 0.00 -13.35 -0.25
N SER A 46 -0.06 -13.67 -1.54
CA SER A 46 0.89 -14.56 -2.21
C SER A 46 2.31 -13.98 -2.23
N LEU A 47 2.46 -12.64 -2.29
CA LEU A 47 3.77 -11.99 -2.37
C LEU A 47 4.77 -12.45 -1.31
N ILE A 48 4.31 -12.70 -0.09
CA ILE A 48 5.17 -13.15 1.01
C ILE A 48 4.93 -14.62 1.34
N ASN A 49 3.68 -15.08 1.27
CA ASN A 49 3.28 -16.36 1.88
C ASN A 49 3.18 -17.53 0.89
N ALA A 50 3.09 -17.25 -0.42
CA ALA A 50 2.99 -18.24 -1.48
C ALA A 50 3.47 -17.64 -2.82
N PRO A 51 4.76 -17.22 -2.92
CA PRO A 51 5.27 -16.50 -4.08
C PRO A 51 5.13 -17.30 -5.38
N GLU A 52 5.13 -18.63 -5.31
CA GLU A 52 4.91 -19.53 -6.44
C GLU A 52 3.50 -19.46 -7.03
N LEU A 53 2.52 -18.94 -6.29
CA LEU A 53 1.14 -18.75 -6.73
C LEU A 53 0.81 -17.28 -7.04
N LEU A 54 1.78 -16.37 -6.88
CA LEU A 54 1.54 -14.95 -7.03
C LEU A 54 1.07 -14.59 -8.43
N GLU A 55 1.78 -15.06 -9.46
CA GLU A 55 1.46 -14.70 -10.84
C GLU A 55 0.05 -15.17 -11.21
N ASP A 56 -0.28 -16.44 -10.94
CA ASP A 56 -1.62 -17.00 -11.19
C ASP A 56 -2.74 -16.18 -10.53
N TRP A 57 -2.61 -15.89 -9.22
CA TRP A 57 -3.65 -15.13 -8.51
C TRP A 57 -3.73 -13.68 -8.97
N CYS A 58 -2.60 -13.05 -9.32
CA CYS A 58 -2.58 -11.68 -9.78
C CYS A 58 -3.11 -11.54 -11.21
N GLU A 59 -2.82 -12.51 -12.09
CA GLU A 59 -3.44 -12.58 -13.42
C GLU A 59 -4.94 -12.81 -13.30
N LYS A 60 -5.36 -13.74 -12.42
CA LYS A 60 -6.78 -13.95 -12.17
C LYS A 60 -7.48 -12.67 -11.71
N ALA A 61 -6.86 -11.93 -10.79
CA ALA A 61 -7.39 -10.64 -10.35
C ALA A 61 -7.45 -9.62 -11.49
N TYR A 62 -6.43 -9.58 -12.36
CA TYR A 62 -6.38 -8.71 -13.53
C TYR A 62 -7.49 -9.03 -14.54
N GLU A 63 -7.68 -10.31 -14.90
CA GLU A 63 -8.75 -10.79 -15.78
C GLU A 63 -10.14 -10.39 -15.26
N MET A 64 -10.28 -10.30 -13.94
CA MET A 64 -11.52 -9.88 -13.26
C MET A 64 -11.63 -8.35 -13.09
N GLY A 65 -10.74 -7.57 -13.72
CA GLY A 65 -10.78 -6.11 -13.77
C GLY A 65 -9.92 -5.40 -12.72
N TYR A 66 -9.19 -6.13 -11.88
CA TYR A 66 -8.32 -5.55 -10.84
C TYR A 66 -6.91 -5.27 -11.38
N TRP A 67 -6.78 -4.31 -12.29
CA TRP A 67 -5.53 -3.99 -13.00
C TRP A 67 -4.33 -3.68 -12.12
N SER A 68 -4.54 -3.16 -10.91
CA SER A 68 -3.45 -2.85 -9.99
C SER A 68 -2.75 -4.11 -9.45
N ALA A 69 -3.36 -5.31 -9.59
CA ALA A 69 -2.71 -6.58 -9.27
C ALA A 69 -1.41 -6.79 -10.04
N LEU A 70 -1.30 -6.25 -11.26
CA LEU A 70 -0.08 -6.31 -12.08
C LEU A 70 1.13 -5.65 -11.39
N GLN A 71 0.92 -4.75 -10.43
CA GLN A 71 2.01 -4.21 -9.63
C GLN A 71 2.76 -5.32 -8.90
N LEU A 72 2.04 -6.30 -8.36
CA LEU A 72 2.63 -7.37 -7.56
C LEU A 72 3.40 -8.36 -8.44
N ILE A 73 2.92 -8.62 -9.66
CA ILE A 73 3.69 -9.35 -10.68
C ILE A 73 4.97 -8.60 -10.99
N GLY A 74 4.92 -7.28 -11.21
CA GLY A 74 6.12 -6.49 -11.46
C GLY A 74 7.10 -6.49 -10.27
N LEU A 75 6.61 -6.46 -9.03
CA LEU A 75 7.47 -6.56 -7.84
C LEU A 75 8.11 -7.94 -7.71
N HIS A 76 7.42 -8.99 -8.13
CA HIS A 76 7.90 -10.37 -8.10
C HIS A 76 8.93 -10.66 -9.20
N THR A 77 8.64 -10.24 -10.43
CA THR A 77 9.43 -10.56 -11.63
C THR A 77 10.50 -9.53 -11.96
N GLY A 78 10.37 -8.30 -11.44
CA GLY A 78 11.17 -7.15 -11.82
C GLY A 78 10.65 -6.40 -13.06
N ASP A 79 9.71 -6.97 -13.82
CA ASP A 79 9.10 -6.34 -14.99
C ASP A 79 7.71 -5.76 -14.68
N GLY A 80 7.65 -4.46 -14.42
CA GLY A 80 6.38 -3.75 -14.21
C GLY A 80 5.83 -3.06 -15.45
N SER A 81 6.31 -3.37 -16.67
CA SER A 81 5.90 -2.69 -17.91
C SER A 81 4.38 -2.71 -18.11
N ARG A 82 3.73 -3.85 -17.87
CA ARG A 82 2.27 -4.00 -17.96
C ARG A 82 1.52 -3.15 -16.92
N TYR A 83 1.99 -3.12 -15.68
CA TYR A 83 1.42 -2.26 -14.65
C TYR A 83 1.49 -0.77 -15.02
N ILE A 84 2.63 -0.34 -15.59
CA ILE A 84 2.82 1.04 -16.03
C ILE A 84 1.91 1.39 -17.22
N ALA A 85 1.73 0.46 -18.16
CA ALA A 85 0.80 0.65 -19.28
C ALA A 85 -0.65 0.85 -18.78
N GLU A 86 -1.12 0.01 -17.86
CA GLU A 86 -2.46 0.18 -17.26
C GLU A 86 -2.56 1.47 -16.43
N ALA A 87 -1.55 1.81 -15.63
CA ALA A 87 -1.54 3.05 -14.86
C ALA A 87 -1.65 4.29 -15.78
N ARG A 88 -0.94 4.30 -16.91
CA ARG A 88 -1.04 5.38 -17.93
C ARG A 88 -2.43 5.44 -18.56
N LYS A 89 -2.98 4.30 -18.97
CA LYS A 89 -4.32 4.21 -19.56
C LYS A 89 -5.39 4.73 -18.59
N HIS A 90 -5.37 4.27 -17.35
CA HIS A 90 -6.31 4.71 -16.32
C HIS A 90 -6.12 6.18 -15.96
N ALA A 91 -4.88 6.69 -15.89
CA ALA A 91 -4.62 8.11 -15.67
C ALA A 91 -5.11 8.99 -16.82
N ALA A 92 -4.98 8.53 -18.07
CA ALA A 92 -5.49 9.23 -19.25
C ALA A 92 -7.02 9.31 -19.25
N GLN A 93 -7.68 8.27 -18.74
CA GLN A 93 -9.13 8.23 -18.53
C GLN A 93 -9.61 9.01 -17.30
N GLY A 94 -8.69 9.63 -16.55
CA GLY A 94 -9.02 10.39 -15.34
C GLY A 94 -9.30 9.53 -14.12
N SER A 95 -9.00 8.23 -14.12
CA SER A 95 -9.21 7.39 -12.93
C SER A 95 -8.33 7.86 -11.76
N PRO A 96 -8.89 8.05 -10.55
CA PRO A 96 -8.10 8.48 -9.38
C PRO A 96 -6.99 7.48 -9.05
N GLY A 97 -7.29 6.17 -9.18
CA GLY A 97 -6.31 5.11 -8.97
C GLY A 97 -5.17 5.13 -9.99
N GLY A 98 -5.47 5.40 -11.26
CA GLY A 98 -4.46 5.50 -12.32
C GLY A 98 -3.54 6.70 -12.13
N ILE A 99 -4.10 7.88 -11.81
CA ILE A 99 -3.33 9.10 -11.56
C ILE A 99 -2.36 8.89 -10.40
N ILE A 100 -2.85 8.37 -9.27
CA ILE A 100 -2.03 8.12 -8.07
C ILE A 100 -0.96 7.05 -8.34
N ALA A 101 -1.32 5.93 -8.98
CA ALA A 101 -0.38 4.87 -9.33
C ALA A 101 0.79 5.39 -10.17
N LEU A 102 0.50 6.18 -11.20
CA LEU A 102 1.53 6.75 -12.06
C LEU A 102 2.37 7.81 -11.33
N ALA A 103 1.77 8.60 -10.43
CA ALA A 103 2.49 9.57 -9.60
C ALA A 103 3.53 8.89 -8.71
N TYR A 104 3.16 7.78 -8.06
CA TYR A 104 4.08 6.96 -7.26
C TYR A 104 5.16 6.29 -8.10
N ALA A 105 4.83 5.79 -9.29
CA ALA A 105 5.81 5.20 -10.19
C ALA A 105 6.95 6.19 -10.50
N TYR A 106 6.60 7.44 -10.85
CA TYR A 106 7.58 8.49 -11.08
C TYR A 106 8.29 8.96 -9.79
N LYS A 107 7.60 9.05 -8.65
CA LYS A 107 8.23 9.46 -7.38
C LYS A 107 9.35 8.50 -6.98
N LEU A 108 9.07 7.20 -7.09
CA LEU A 108 9.91 6.12 -6.58
C LEU A 108 10.91 5.60 -7.62
N GLY A 109 10.75 5.95 -8.90
CA GLY A 109 11.46 5.27 -9.99
C GLY A 109 11.07 3.80 -10.10
N ARG A 110 9.80 3.48 -9.78
CA ARG A 110 9.33 2.09 -9.75
C ARG A 110 8.91 1.68 -11.16
N PHE A 111 9.69 0.77 -11.75
CA PHE A 111 9.53 0.22 -13.12
C PHE A 111 9.73 1.24 -14.26
N ILE A 112 9.96 2.51 -13.93
CA ILE A 112 10.23 3.60 -14.85
C ILE A 112 11.24 4.55 -14.22
N ASP A 113 11.86 5.40 -15.02
CA ASP A 113 12.78 6.42 -14.51
C ASP A 113 12.09 7.34 -13.51
N ARG A 114 12.84 7.64 -12.45
CA ARG A 114 12.39 8.55 -11.40
C ARG A 114 12.29 9.97 -11.96
N ASP A 115 11.13 10.60 -11.80
CA ASP A 115 10.86 11.96 -12.28
C ASP A 115 9.93 12.68 -11.30
N LEU A 116 10.53 13.42 -10.37
CA LEU A 116 9.77 14.14 -9.34
C LEU A 116 8.85 15.21 -9.92
N GLN A 117 9.21 15.83 -11.05
CA GLN A 117 8.36 16.86 -11.66
C GLN A 117 7.09 16.25 -12.25
N LYS A 118 7.20 15.13 -12.97
CA LYS A 118 6.00 14.39 -13.43
C LYS A 118 5.15 13.87 -12.27
N SER A 119 5.79 13.42 -11.19
CA SER A 119 5.09 13.01 -9.97
C SER A 119 4.27 14.17 -9.37
N ILE A 120 4.88 15.35 -9.20
CA ILE A 120 4.21 16.56 -8.71
C ILE A 120 3.02 16.93 -9.59
N VAL A 121 3.19 16.92 -10.91
CA VAL A 121 2.11 17.25 -11.86
C VAL A 121 0.91 16.33 -11.66
N LEU A 122 1.14 15.02 -11.52
CA LEU A 122 0.06 14.04 -11.32
C LEU A 122 -0.60 14.16 -9.95
N PHE A 123 0.18 14.37 -8.88
CA PHE A 123 -0.40 14.60 -7.55
C PHE A 123 -1.21 15.89 -7.48
N LYS A 124 -0.73 16.98 -8.09
CA LYS A 124 -1.50 18.24 -8.20
C LYS A 124 -2.77 18.05 -9.02
N ARG A 125 -2.70 17.31 -10.13
CA ARG A 125 -3.88 16.93 -10.93
C ARG A 125 -4.90 16.17 -10.08
N TYR A 126 -4.45 15.18 -9.31
CA TYR A 126 -5.32 14.43 -8.40
C TYR A 126 -6.01 15.35 -7.40
N LEU A 127 -5.26 16.25 -6.73
CA LEU A 127 -5.86 17.20 -5.79
C LEU A 127 -6.86 18.15 -6.46
N ASN A 128 -6.60 18.58 -7.69
CA ASN A 128 -7.51 19.45 -8.43
C ASN A 128 -8.82 18.74 -8.84
N GLU A 129 -8.75 17.47 -9.24
CA GLU A 129 -9.91 16.71 -9.71
C GLU A 129 -10.71 16.06 -8.57
N TYR A 130 -10.05 15.71 -7.45
CA TYR A 130 -10.61 14.89 -6.38
C TYR A 130 -10.51 15.51 -4.98
N GLY A 131 -9.96 16.72 -4.83
CA GLY A 131 -9.71 17.36 -3.54
C GLY A 131 -10.95 17.52 -2.65
N ASP A 132 -12.12 17.73 -3.26
CA ASP A 132 -13.39 17.95 -2.57
C ASP A 132 -14.28 16.69 -2.50
N VAL A 133 -13.80 15.55 -3.02
CA VAL A 133 -14.58 14.31 -3.03
C VAL A 133 -14.44 13.61 -1.69
N GLU A 134 -15.54 13.53 -0.93
CA GLU A 134 -15.54 12.99 0.45
C GLU A 134 -14.99 11.55 0.53
N SER A 135 -15.30 10.69 -0.44
CA SER A 135 -14.78 9.32 -0.48
C SER A 135 -13.26 9.26 -0.71
N GLU A 136 -12.66 10.33 -1.20
CA GLU A 136 -11.23 10.45 -1.51
C GLU A 136 -10.42 11.12 -0.40
N LYS A 137 -11.05 11.66 0.66
CA LYS A 137 -10.36 12.46 1.70
C LYS A 137 -9.09 11.83 2.28
N MET A 138 -9.06 10.50 2.42
CA MET A 138 -7.88 9.77 2.91
C MET A 138 -6.74 9.82 1.90
N ARG A 139 -7.04 9.65 0.61
CA ARG A 139 -6.06 9.76 -0.46
C ARG A 139 -5.65 11.22 -0.71
N VAL A 140 -6.55 12.18 -0.53
CA VAL A 140 -6.22 13.62 -0.56
C VAL A 140 -5.19 13.95 0.52
N GLY A 141 -5.43 13.60 1.79
CA GLY A 141 -4.46 13.84 2.86
C GLY A 141 -3.12 13.13 2.63
N SER A 142 -3.13 11.88 2.16
CA SER A 142 -1.90 11.18 1.77
C SER A 142 -1.17 11.90 0.63
N THR A 143 -1.88 12.44 -0.34
CA THR A 143 -1.28 13.19 -1.47
C THR A 143 -0.61 14.48 -0.99
N HIS A 144 -1.16 15.15 0.03
CA HIS A 144 -0.48 16.27 0.68
C HIS A 144 0.80 15.84 1.42
N GLU A 145 0.82 14.69 2.11
CA GLU A 145 2.05 14.14 2.70
C GLU A 145 3.11 13.84 1.63
N GLU A 146 2.69 13.28 0.50
CA GLU A 146 3.55 12.93 -0.63
C GLU A 146 4.19 14.15 -1.27
N LEU A 147 3.38 15.17 -1.58
CA LEU A 147 3.88 16.45 -2.10
C LEU A 147 4.81 17.13 -1.08
N LEU A 148 4.46 17.13 0.20
CA LEU A 148 5.33 17.66 1.26
C LEU A 148 6.69 16.96 1.28
N ALA A 149 6.73 15.63 1.15
CA ALA A 149 7.98 14.87 1.11
C ALA A 149 8.82 15.22 -0.13
N ILE A 150 8.19 15.30 -1.31
CA ILE A 150 8.87 15.68 -2.55
C ILE A 150 9.43 17.11 -2.44
N TYR A 151 8.66 18.08 -1.97
CA TYR A 151 9.12 19.46 -1.85
C TYR A 151 10.21 19.65 -0.78
N LYS A 152 10.22 18.82 0.28
CA LYS A 152 11.36 18.76 1.21
C LYS A 152 12.63 18.31 0.50
N GLU A 153 12.55 17.26 -0.31
CA GLU A 153 13.70 16.78 -1.09
C GLU A 153 14.22 17.84 -2.07
N LEU A 154 13.32 18.58 -2.70
CA LEU A 154 13.66 19.66 -3.63
C LEU A 154 14.07 20.98 -2.95
N GLY A 155 14.07 21.06 -1.61
CA GLY A 155 14.40 22.29 -0.88
C GLY A 155 13.40 23.44 -1.05
N ASN A 156 12.16 23.16 -1.48
CA ASN A 156 11.13 24.18 -1.69
C ASN A 156 10.35 24.46 -0.39
N SER A 157 10.90 25.34 0.45
CA SER A 157 10.34 25.67 1.76
C SER A 157 8.92 26.26 1.72
N GLU A 158 8.59 27.05 0.68
CA GLU A 158 7.27 27.62 0.48
C GLU A 158 6.22 26.51 0.31
N LYS A 159 6.45 25.58 -0.61
CA LYS A 159 5.54 24.46 -0.85
C LYS A 159 5.48 23.47 0.31
N VAL A 160 6.59 23.29 1.03
CA VAL A 160 6.57 22.53 2.28
C VAL A 160 5.62 23.17 3.30
N ALA A 161 5.68 24.49 3.47
CA ALA A 161 4.80 25.20 4.40
C ALA A 161 3.33 25.12 3.98
N GLU A 162 3.03 25.18 2.68
CA GLU A 162 1.68 25.04 2.13
C GLU A 162 1.07 23.68 2.49
N HIS A 163 1.73 22.57 2.14
CA HIS A 163 1.19 21.23 2.40
C HIS A 163 1.17 20.90 3.90
N LYS A 164 2.12 21.41 4.68
CA LYS A 164 2.12 21.26 6.14
C LYS A 164 0.89 21.91 6.76
N ARG A 165 0.57 23.15 6.33
CA ARG A 165 -0.58 23.90 6.84
C ARG A 165 -1.90 23.19 6.54
N TYR A 166 -2.05 22.60 5.36
CA TYR A 166 -3.20 21.75 5.04
C TYR A 166 -3.31 20.57 6.01
N LEU A 167 -2.23 19.83 6.21
CA LEU A 167 -2.23 18.63 7.06
C LEU A 167 -2.60 18.97 8.51
N GLU A 168 -2.11 20.09 9.04
CA GLU A 168 -2.42 20.59 10.40
C GLU A 168 -3.87 21.06 10.56
N GLN A 169 -4.48 21.61 9.52
CA GLN A 169 -5.86 22.10 9.54
C GLN A 169 -6.89 21.01 9.21
N SER A 170 -6.45 19.95 8.53
CA SER A 170 -7.27 18.80 8.17
C SER A 170 -7.45 17.83 9.35
N LYS A 171 -8.48 16.99 9.29
CA LYS A 171 -8.66 15.84 10.21
C LYS A 171 -7.92 14.58 9.74
N TYR A 172 -6.93 14.73 8.87
CA TYR A 172 -6.30 13.60 8.19
C TYR A 172 -5.49 12.73 9.16
N ALA A 173 -4.75 13.34 10.09
CA ALA A 173 -3.93 12.60 11.05
C ALA A 173 -4.78 11.70 11.96
N GLU A 174 -5.91 12.22 12.45
CA GLU A 174 -6.88 11.48 13.25
C GLU A 174 -7.52 10.35 12.43
N ALA A 175 -7.92 10.65 11.20
CA ALA A 175 -8.52 9.65 10.30
C ALA A 175 -7.53 8.53 9.96
N LYS A 176 -6.27 8.86 9.68
CA LYS A 176 -5.18 7.90 9.45
C LYS A 176 -4.93 7.02 10.67
N LYS A 177 -4.89 7.60 11.88
CA LYS A 177 -4.74 6.86 13.14
C LYS A 177 -5.93 5.91 13.38
N ALA A 178 -7.15 6.36 13.15
CA ALA A 178 -8.35 5.55 13.31
C ALA A 178 -8.39 4.39 12.29
N MET A 179 -8.01 4.64 11.04
CA MET A 179 -7.90 3.61 10.01
C MET A 179 -6.86 2.56 10.37
N PHE A 180 -5.67 2.97 10.79
CA PHE A 180 -4.60 2.05 11.20
C PHE A 180 -5.02 1.18 12.40
N LYS A 181 -5.70 1.77 13.40
CA LYS A 181 -6.24 1.02 14.53
C LYS A 181 -7.21 -0.08 14.08
N ARG A 182 -8.16 0.24 13.19
CA ARG A 182 -9.11 -0.75 12.64
C ARG A 182 -8.38 -1.87 11.89
N GLN A 183 -7.40 -1.54 11.07
CA GLN A 183 -6.61 -2.53 10.34
C GLN A 183 -5.88 -3.51 11.27
N LEU A 184 -5.38 -3.03 12.42
CA LEU A 184 -4.78 -3.89 13.43
C LEU A 184 -5.82 -4.77 14.12
N GLU A 185 -6.97 -4.21 14.49
CA GLU A 185 -8.08 -4.97 15.08
C GLU A 185 -8.57 -6.07 14.13
N ASP A 186 -8.75 -5.76 12.84
CA ASP A 186 -9.12 -6.71 11.78
C ASP A 186 -8.05 -7.80 11.58
N ALA A 187 -6.78 -7.47 11.81
CA ALA A 187 -5.67 -8.42 11.82
C ALA A 187 -5.58 -9.26 13.11
N GLY A 188 -6.50 -9.08 14.06
CA GLY A 188 -6.48 -9.75 15.36
C GLY A 188 -5.39 -9.23 16.30
N ILE A 189 -4.81 -8.06 16.01
CA ILE A 189 -3.77 -7.42 16.79
C ILE A 189 -4.43 -6.40 17.72
N SER A 190 -4.56 -6.74 19.01
CA SER A 190 -5.05 -5.79 20.01
C SER A 190 -3.93 -4.81 20.40
N LEU A 191 -4.14 -3.52 20.13
CA LEU A 191 -3.35 -2.48 20.78
C LEU A 191 -3.81 -2.42 22.24
N GLY A 192 -3.05 -3.06 23.14
CA GLY A 192 -3.25 -2.91 24.58
C GLY A 192 -3.36 -1.42 24.94
N LYS A 193 -4.23 -1.08 25.90
CA LYS A 193 -4.38 0.31 26.39
C LYS A 193 -3.02 0.80 26.88
N GLN A 194 -2.33 1.59 26.06
CA GLN A 194 -1.26 2.44 26.58
C GLN A 194 -1.95 3.58 27.32
N ASN A 195 -1.99 3.46 28.64
CA ASN A 195 -2.31 4.56 29.54
C ASN A 195 -1.29 5.68 29.30
N GLN A 196 -1.77 6.82 28.81
CA GLN A 196 -1.35 8.15 29.23
C GLN A 196 -2.41 9.16 28.78
#